data_AF-A0A2P2LP28-F1
#
_entry.id   AF-A0A2P2LP28-F1
#
_cell.length_a   1.000
_cell.length_b   1.000
_cell.length_c   1.000
_cell.angle_alpha   90.00
_cell.angle_beta   90.00
_cell.angle_gamma   90.00
#
_symmetry.space_group_name_H-M   'P 1'
#
loop_
_entity.id
_entity.type
_entity.pdbx_description
1 polymer ?
#
loop_
_entity_poly.entity_id
_entity_poly.type
_entity_poly.pdbx_seq_one_letter_code
_entity_poly.pdbx_strand_id
1 'polypeptide(L)'
;MKCVYVYNKIDVIGIDDVDKLAHQPNSVVISCNMKLNLDRLLAKMWEEMGLVRVYTKPQGQQPDFTDPAVFSAGRGGCMVEDFCNHIHRNLVKDVKYVLVWGKSARHYPQHCGLSHILQDEDVVQVVKKKEREEGAKGRFKSHSTAPARISDRVKKAPLKT
;
A
#
# COMPACT_ATOMS: atom_id res chain seq x y z
N MET A 1 0.00 -12.80 -22.32
CA MET A 1 0.40 -11.37 -22.45
C MET A 1 -0.85 -10.60 -22.85
N LYS A 2 -1.25 -9.59 -22.07
CA LYS A 2 -2.41 -8.76 -22.40
C LYS A 2 -1.99 -7.68 -23.39
N CYS A 3 -2.78 -7.44 -24.44
CA CYS A 3 -2.48 -6.48 -25.48
C CYS A 3 -3.74 -5.68 -25.81
N VAL A 4 -3.59 -4.36 -26.00
CA VAL A 4 -4.66 -3.47 -26.47
C VAL A 4 -4.33 -3.05 -27.90
N TYR A 5 -5.25 -3.28 -28.82
CA TYR A 5 -5.12 -2.89 -30.23
C TYR A 5 -5.59 -1.46 -30.40
N VAL A 6 -4.72 -0.59 -30.93
CA VAL A 6 -5.02 0.84 -31.08
C VAL A 6 -5.14 1.19 -32.56
N TYR A 7 -6.35 1.51 -33.00
CA TYR A 7 -6.64 1.92 -34.37
C TYR A 7 -6.60 3.44 -34.48
N ASN A 8 -5.56 3.97 -35.12
CA ASN A 8 -5.41 5.41 -35.33
C ASN A 8 -6.05 5.86 -36.66
N LYS A 9 -6.26 7.18 -36.81
CA LYS A 9 -6.81 7.86 -37.99
C LYS A 9 -8.32 7.66 -38.22
N ILE A 10 -9.11 7.67 -37.15
CA ILE A 10 -10.59 7.62 -37.27
C ILE A 10 -11.17 8.83 -38.02
N ASP A 11 -10.41 9.92 -38.18
CA ASP A 11 -10.80 11.11 -38.95
C ASP A 11 -10.97 10.85 -40.45
N VAL A 12 -10.41 9.76 -40.98
CA VAL A 12 -10.47 9.41 -42.41
C VAL A 12 -11.58 8.37 -42.70
N ILE A 13 -12.16 7.76 -41.66
CA ILE A 13 -13.06 6.62 -41.75
C ILE A 13 -14.50 7.06 -41.42
N GLY A 14 -15.50 6.47 -42.08
CA GLY A 14 -16.91 6.71 -41.79
C GLY A 14 -17.33 6.22 -40.40
N ILE A 15 -18.36 6.84 -39.81
CA ILE A 15 -18.78 6.56 -38.43
C ILE A 15 -19.22 5.10 -38.21
N ASP A 16 -19.84 4.47 -39.22
CA ASP A 16 -20.29 3.08 -39.16
C ASP A 16 -19.12 2.09 -39.03
N ASP A 17 -17.99 2.39 -39.68
CA ASP A 17 -16.79 1.54 -39.62
C ASP A 17 -16.01 1.78 -38.33
N VAL A 18 -15.99 3.02 -37.83
CA VAL A 18 -15.45 3.33 -36.49
C VAL A 18 -16.22 2.57 -35.42
N ASP A 19 -17.55 2.52 -35.50
CA ASP A 19 -18.39 1.81 -34.54
C ASP A 19 -18.14 0.29 -34.55
N LYS A 20 -18.02 -0.31 -35.75
CA LYS A 20 -17.62 -1.73 -35.88
C LYS A 20 -16.26 -2.01 -35.24
N LEU A 21 -15.27 -1.15 -35.45
CA LEU A 21 -13.93 -1.29 -34.87
C LEU A 21 -13.94 -1.10 -33.35
N ALA A 22 -14.76 -0.20 -32.83
CA ALA A 22 -14.89 0.07 -31.40
C ALA A 22 -15.52 -1.10 -30.62
N HIS A 23 -16.38 -1.89 -31.26
CA HIS A 23 -17.01 -3.09 -30.67
C HIS A 23 -16.11 -4.33 -30.67
N GLN A 24 -14.94 -4.29 -31.34
CA GLN A 24 -14.02 -5.41 -31.31
C GLN A 24 -13.43 -5.62 -29.90
N PRO A 25 -13.12 -6.87 -29.52
CA PRO A 25 -12.49 -7.15 -28.24
C PRO A 25 -11.09 -6.51 -28.18
N ASN A 26 -10.74 -5.95 -27.02
CA ASN A 26 -9.42 -5.36 -26.76
C ASN A 26 -9.00 -4.25 -27.74
N SER A 27 -9.92 -3.62 -28.46
CA SER A 27 -9.63 -2.51 -29.37
C SER A 27 -9.89 -1.14 -28.73
N VAL A 28 -9.17 -0.12 -29.19
CA VAL A 28 -9.46 1.30 -28.95
C VAL A 28 -9.22 2.04 -30.24
N VAL A 29 -10.20 2.82 -30.68
CA VAL A 29 -10.11 3.67 -31.86
C VAL A 29 -9.71 5.08 -31.43
N ILE A 30 -8.73 5.72 -32.08
CA ILE A 30 -8.22 7.05 -31.70
C ILE A 30 -7.98 7.93 -32.94
N SER A 31 -7.96 9.26 -32.75
CA SER A 31 -7.34 10.18 -33.70
C SER A 31 -6.32 11.03 -32.97
N CYS A 32 -5.03 10.84 -33.29
CA CYS A 32 -3.97 11.67 -32.71
C CYS A 32 -4.03 13.12 -33.19
N ASN A 33 -4.49 13.36 -34.43
CA ASN A 33 -4.56 14.69 -35.01
C ASN A 33 -5.64 15.55 -34.34
N MET A 34 -6.83 14.96 -34.17
CA MET A 34 -7.97 15.64 -33.53
C MET A 34 -8.00 15.43 -32.01
N LYS A 35 -7.02 14.71 -31.44
CA LYS A 35 -6.94 14.31 -30.03
C LYS A 35 -8.21 13.62 -29.52
N LEU A 36 -8.85 12.81 -30.38
CA LEU A 36 -10.07 12.09 -30.04
C LEU A 36 -9.74 10.76 -29.35
N ASN A 37 -10.49 10.47 -28.29
CA ASN A 37 -10.51 9.19 -27.58
C ASN A 37 -9.18 8.79 -26.89
N LEU A 38 -8.27 9.76 -26.69
CA LEU A 38 -7.02 9.54 -25.97
C LEU A 38 -7.26 9.21 -24.48
N ASP A 39 -8.25 9.86 -23.86
CA ASP A 39 -8.61 9.60 -22.46
C ASP A 39 -9.11 8.17 -22.25
N ARG A 40 -9.87 7.64 -23.22
CA ARG A 40 -10.35 6.26 -23.19
C ARG A 40 -9.21 5.26 -23.39
N LEU A 41 -8.23 5.59 -24.24
CA LEU A 41 -7.02 4.78 -24.37
C LEU A 41 -6.28 4.70 -23.02
N LEU A 42 -6.09 5.84 -22.36
CA LEU A 42 -5.43 5.90 -21.05
C LEU A 42 -6.20 5.09 -19.99
N ALA A 43 -7.53 5.24 -19.92
CA ALA A 43 -8.38 4.51 -18.99
C ALA A 43 -8.31 2.99 -19.23
N LYS A 44 -8.39 2.55 -20.49
CA LYS A 44 -8.30 1.12 -20.82
C LYS A 44 -6.91 0.55 -20.52
N MET A 45 -5.85 1.31 -20.77
CA MET A 45 -4.50 0.91 -20.38
C MET A 45 -4.40 0.71 -18.86
N TRP A 46 -4.96 1.62 -18.07
CA TRP A 46 -4.97 1.52 -16.61
C TRP A 46 -5.69 0.24 -16.14
N GLU A 47 -6.88 -0.02 -16.67
CA GLU A 47 -7.68 -1.21 -16.34
C GLU A 47 -6.96 -2.51 -16.71
N GLU A 48 -6.38 -2.57 -17.92
CA GLU A 48 -5.72 -3.77 -18.41
C GLU A 48 -4.43 -4.12 -17.66
N MET A 49 -3.69 -3.11 -17.20
CA MET A 49 -2.50 -3.30 -16.37
C MET A 49 -2.83 -3.94 -15.01
N GLY A 50 -4.07 -3.80 -14.52
CA GLY A 50 -4.52 -4.39 -13.25
C GLY A 50 -3.62 -3.98 -12.09
N LEU A 51 -3.27 -2.69 -12.02
CA LEU A 51 -2.42 -2.14 -10.98
C LEU A 51 -3.19 -2.02 -9.66
N VAL A 52 -2.47 -2.25 -8.57
CA VAL A 52 -2.98 -2.10 -7.21
C VAL A 52 -2.14 -1.04 -6.52
N ARG A 53 -2.75 0.10 -6.18
CA ARG A 53 -2.10 1.18 -5.42
C ARG A 53 -2.36 0.97 -3.95
N VAL A 54 -1.29 0.96 -3.17
CA VAL A 54 -1.35 0.83 -1.71
C VAL A 54 -0.73 2.07 -1.08
N TYR A 55 -1.46 2.70 -0.18
CA TYR A 55 -1.04 3.91 0.51
C TYR A 55 -0.42 3.59 1.86
N THR A 56 0.69 4.25 2.18
CA THR A 56 1.35 4.07 3.47
C THR A 56 0.76 5.03 4.50
N LYS A 57 0.58 4.53 5.72
CA LYS A 57 0.16 5.35 6.86
C LYS A 57 1.12 5.17 8.03
N PRO A 58 1.95 6.17 8.36
CA PRO A 58 2.78 6.13 9.55
C PRO A 58 1.93 6.19 10.83
N GLN A 59 2.46 5.62 11.92
CA GLN A 59 1.79 5.68 13.21
C GLN A 59 1.73 7.13 13.72
N GLY A 60 0.52 7.59 14.03
CA GLY A 60 0.29 8.96 14.53
C GLY A 60 0.22 10.04 13.43
N GLN A 61 0.40 9.68 12.16
CA GLN A 61 0.23 10.58 11.03
C GLN A 61 -0.96 10.17 10.16
N GLN A 62 -1.38 11.12 9.31
CA GLN A 62 -2.37 10.87 8.27
C GLN A 62 -1.74 10.02 7.14
N PRO A 63 -2.54 9.24 6.42
CA PRO A 63 -2.06 8.52 5.24
C PRO A 63 -1.54 9.49 4.18
N ASP A 64 -0.47 9.10 3.48
CA ASP A 64 0.03 9.81 2.33
C ASP A 64 -0.63 9.26 1.06
N PHE A 65 -1.32 10.15 0.32
CA PHE A 65 -1.99 9.83 -0.94
C PHE A 65 -1.20 10.27 -2.18
N THR A 66 -0.04 10.92 -1.99
CA THR A 66 0.76 11.45 -3.08
C THR A 66 1.67 10.39 -3.71
N ASP A 67 2.23 9.49 -2.90
CA ASP A 67 3.16 8.45 -3.34
C ASP A 67 2.67 7.04 -2.96
N PRO A 68 1.80 6.41 -3.78
CA PRO A 68 1.36 5.04 -3.57
C PRO A 68 2.42 4.03 -3.99
N ALA A 69 2.57 2.96 -3.21
CA ALA A 69 3.27 1.78 -3.66
C ALA A 69 2.40 1.02 -4.69
N VAL A 70 2.90 0.87 -5.92
CA VAL A 70 2.15 0.28 -7.03
C VAL A 70 2.58 -1.16 -7.25
N PHE A 71 1.62 -2.08 -7.15
CA PHE A 71 1.80 -3.51 -7.37
C PHE A 71 1.05 -3.98 -8.61
N SER A 72 1.45 -5.12 -9.15
CA SER A 72 0.75 -5.81 -10.22
C SER A 72 0.75 -7.31 -9.93
N ALA A 73 -0.41 -7.94 -10.08
CA ALA A 73 -0.60 -9.37 -9.83
C ALA A 73 0.40 -10.26 -10.58
N GLY A 74 0.88 -9.82 -11.75
CA GLY A 74 1.78 -10.60 -12.59
C GLY A 74 3.29 -10.43 -12.34
N ARG A 75 3.73 -9.45 -11.54
CA ARG A 75 5.18 -9.12 -11.41
C ARG A 75 5.74 -9.16 -9.98
N GLY A 76 4.91 -9.11 -8.95
CA GLY A 76 5.42 -9.01 -7.59
C GLY A 76 4.42 -9.33 -6.50
N GLY A 77 3.35 -10.06 -6.83
CA GLY A 77 2.27 -10.33 -5.89
C GLY A 77 1.56 -9.07 -5.41
N CYS A 78 0.47 -9.25 -4.66
CA CYS A 78 -0.27 -8.17 -4.01
C CYS A 78 -0.41 -8.45 -2.52
N MET A 79 0.53 -9.19 -1.92
CA MET A 79 0.46 -9.53 -0.51
C MET A 79 1.09 -8.43 0.35
N VAL A 80 0.73 -8.40 1.63
CA VAL A 80 1.36 -7.52 2.62
C VAL A 80 2.86 -7.77 2.74
N GLU A 81 3.31 -9.02 2.54
CA GLU A 81 4.73 -9.36 2.49
C GLU A 81 5.46 -8.64 1.35
N ASP A 82 4.89 -8.65 0.14
CA ASP A 82 5.44 -7.97 -1.03
C ASP A 82 5.52 -6.47 -0.82
N PHE A 83 4.49 -5.90 -0.19
CA PHE A 83 4.47 -4.50 0.21
C PHE A 83 5.60 -4.16 1.18
N CYS A 84 5.82 -5.00 2.20
CA CYS A 84 6.91 -4.79 3.15
C CYS A 84 8.29 -4.92 2.48
N ASN A 85 8.45 -5.87 1.55
CA ASN A 85 9.67 -6.03 0.76
C ASN A 85 9.95 -4.86 -0.19
N HIS A 86 8.88 -4.25 -0.74
CA HIS A 86 8.97 -3.07 -1.60
C HIS A 86 9.50 -1.84 -0.84
N ILE A 87 9.05 -1.64 0.41
CA ILE A 87 9.56 -0.55 1.26
C ILE A 87 11.01 -0.84 1.67
N HIS A 88 11.27 -2.00 2.28
CA HIS A 88 12.60 -2.38 2.72
C HIS A 88 12.71 -3.89 2.99
N ARG A 89 13.72 -4.55 2.42
CA ARG A 89 13.92 -6.02 2.51
C ARG A 89 13.95 -6.60 3.93
N ASN A 90 14.46 -5.84 4.91
CA ASN A 90 14.51 -6.32 6.31
C ASN A 90 13.22 -6.07 7.08
N LEU A 91 12.28 -5.26 6.56
CA LEU A 91 11.07 -4.86 7.28
C LEU A 91 10.22 -6.06 7.68
N VAL A 92 10.14 -7.08 6.81
CA VAL A 92 9.37 -8.32 7.01
C VAL A 92 9.70 -9.01 8.33
N LYS A 93 10.98 -8.99 8.76
CA LYS A 93 11.43 -9.65 10.01
C LYS A 93 10.89 -8.93 11.26
N ASP A 94 10.82 -7.61 11.17
CA ASP A 94 10.45 -6.72 12.27
C ASP A 94 8.94 -6.50 12.37
N VAL A 95 8.15 -6.89 11.38
CA VAL A 95 6.69 -6.73 11.41
C VAL A 95 6.08 -7.60 12.51
N LYS A 96 5.29 -6.98 13.40
CA LYS A 96 4.46 -7.68 14.38
C LYS A 96 3.08 -8.01 13.81
N TYR A 97 2.43 -7.00 13.24
CA TYR A 97 1.15 -7.09 12.55
C TYR A 97 1.00 -5.87 11.66
N VAL A 98 0.01 -5.93 10.76
CA VAL A 98 -0.32 -4.83 9.86
C VAL A 98 -1.77 -4.44 10.06
N LEU A 99 -2.04 -3.14 10.04
CA LEU A 99 -3.39 -2.60 10.04
C LEU A 99 -3.74 -2.17 8.62
N VAL A 100 -4.89 -2.64 8.14
CA VAL A 100 -5.37 -2.33 6.78
C VAL A 100 -6.71 -1.60 6.87
N TRP A 101 -6.84 -0.53 6.10
CA TRP A 101 -8.11 0.12 5.80
C TRP A 101 -8.31 0.05 4.29
N GLY A 102 -9.35 -0.64 3.84
CA GLY A 102 -9.73 -0.62 2.44
C GLY A 102 -10.67 -1.76 2.10
N LYS A 103 -10.80 -2.08 0.81
CA LYS A 103 -11.76 -3.10 0.35
C LYS A 103 -11.31 -4.51 0.69
N SER A 104 -10.00 -4.72 0.89
CA SER A 104 -9.47 -6.04 1.29
C SER A 104 -9.81 -6.43 2.73
N ALA A 105 -10.09 -5.45 3.59
CA ALA A 105 -10.42 -5.65 4.98
C ALA A 105 -11.95 -5.69 5.18
N ARG A 106 -12.43 -6.67 5.94
CA ARG A 106 -13.86 -6.77 6.30
C ARG A 106 -14.26 -5.73 7.35
N HIS A 107 -13.33 -5.32 8.21
CA HIS A 107 -13.54 -4.33 9.26
C HIS A 107 -12.49 -3.22 9.17
N TYR A 108 -12.83 -2.01 9.60
CA TYR A 108 -11.95 -0.85 9.52
C TYR A 108 -11.55 -0.37 10.93
N PRO A 109 -10.26 -0.37 11.29
CA PRO A 109 -9.16 -1.15 10.71
C PRO A 109 -9.24 -2.64 11.04
N GLN A 110 -8.67 -3.48 10.17
CA GLN A 110 -8.47 -4.90 10.43
C GLN A 110 -6.99 -5.21 10.72
N HIS A 111 -6.75 -6.08 11.71
CA HIS A 111 -5.44 -6.67 11.92
C HIS A 111 -5.21 -7.80 10.91
N CYS A 112 -4.17 -7.66 10.10
CA CYS A 112 -3.79 -8.60 9.07
C CYS A 112 -2.36 -9.11 9.28
N GLY A 113 -2.10 -10.32 8.78
CA GLY A 113 -0.77 -10.91 8.69
C GLY A 113 -0.10 -10.60 7.35
N LEU A 114 1.09 -11.17 7.14
CA LEU A 114 1.89 -10.99 5.92
C LEU A 114 1.25 -11.63 4.68
N SER A 115 0.46 -12.70 4.86
CA SER A 115 -0.24 -13.42 3.78
C SER A 115 -1.53 -12.76 3.30
N HIS A 116 -1.91 -11.61 3.88
CA HIS A 116 -3.12 -10.90 3.48
C HIS A 116 -2.96 -10.28 2.10
N ILE A 117 -3.97 -10.45 1.24
CA ILE A 117 -3.99 -9.91 -0.12
C ILE A 117 -4.56 -8.49 -0.08
N LEU A 118 -3.78 -7.53 -0.55
CA LEU A 118 -4.15 -6.13 -0.68
C LEU A 118 -4.92 -5.88 -1.99
N GLN A 119 -5.79 -4.89 -1.96
CA GLN A 119 -6.59 -4.41 -3.09
C GLN A 119 -6.29 -2.95 -3.41
N ASP A 120 -6.73 -2.48 -4.59
CA ASP A 120 -6.49 -1.11 -5.03
C ASP A 120 -7.10 -0.11 -4.03
N GLU A 121 -6.32 0.93 -3.74
CA GLU A 121 -6.62 2.01 -2.78
C GLU A 121 -6.64 1.61 -1.30
N ASP A 122 -6.07 0.45 -0.96
CA ASP A 122 -5.88 0.07 0.44
C ASP A 122 -4.86 0.99 1.12
N VAL A 123 -5.14 1.38 2.36
CA VAL A 123 -4.22 2.08 3.26
C VAL A 123 -3.63 1.09 4.25
N VAL A 124 -2.32 1.12 4.42
CA VAL A 124 -1.59 0.13 5.22
C VAL A 124 -0.69 0.83 6.25
N GLN A 125 -0.80 0.39 7.50
CA GLN A 125 0.08 0.79 8.60
C GLN A 125 0.82 -0.42 9.14
N VAL A 126 2.14 -0.42 9.00
CA VAL A 126 3.02 -1.48 9.51
C VAL A 126 3.36 -1.21 10.97
N VAL A 127 3.10 -2.17 11.86
CA VAL A 127 3.49 -2.10 13.26
C VAL A 127 4.66 -3.03 13.52
N LYS A 128 5.80 -2.44 13.92
CA LYS A 128 7.02 -3.18 14.24
C LYS A 128 6.92 -3.86 15.62
N LYS A 129 7.60 -5.00 15.77
CA LYS A 129 7.84 -5.64 17.07
C LYS A 129 8.67 -4.68 17.90
N LYS A 130 8.19 -4.38 19.12
CA LYS A 130 9.03 -3.73 20.12
C LYS A 130 9.94 -4.81 20.67
N GLU A 131 11.23 -4.74 20.40
CA GLU A 131 12.19 -5.46 21.24
C GLU A 131 12.04 -4.90 22.65
N ARG A 132 11.59 -5.76 23.58
CA ARG A 132 11.82 -5.48 24.99
C ARG A 132 13.29 -5.73 25.21
N GLU A 133 14.08 -4.67 25.30
CA GLU A 133 15.31 -4.77 26.09
C GLU A 133 14.88 -5.28 27.47
N GLU A 134 15.38 -6.46 27.86
CA GLU A 134 15.10 -7.06 29.18
C GLU A 134 15.50 -6.15 30.36
N GLY A 135 16.18 -5.02 30.10
CA GLY A 135 16.64 -4.06 31.10
C GLY A 135 15.66 -2.96 31.54
N ALA A 136 14.44 -2.87 31.02
CA ALA A 136 13.59 -1.67 31.24
C ALA A 136 12.43 -1.82 32.25
N LYS A 137 12.36 -2.87 33.07
CA LYS A 137 11.59 -2.82 34.32
C LYS A 137 12.50 -2.40 35.47
N GLY A 138 12.93 -1.14 35.44
CA GLY A 138 13.56 -0.52 36.59
C GLY A 138 12.55 -0.48 37.75
N ARG A 139 12.67 -1.43 38.69
CA ARG A 139 11.98 -1.40 39.97
C ARG A 139 12.52 -0.22 40.76
N PHE A 140 11.89 0.95 40.62
CA PHE A 140 12.23 2.13 41.40
C PHE A 140 12.09 1.83 42.91
N LYS A 141 13.02 2.31 43.75
CA LYS A 141 12.85 2.28 45.21
C LYS A 141 11.71 3.23 45.57
N SER A 142 10.53 2.73 45.90
CA SER A 142 9.50 3.52 46.58
C SER A 142 9.63 3.30 48.09
N HIS A 143 10.59 3.98 48.72
CA HIS A 143 10.53 4.23 50.15
C HIS A 143 10.56 5.74 50.37
N SER A 144 9.48 6.40 49.97
CA SER A 144 9.14 7.76 50.40
C SER A 144 7.68 8.03 50.05
N THR A 145 6.92 8.55 51.01
CA THR A 145 5.50 8.92 50.90
C THR A 145 5.31 10.30 50.27
N ALA A 146 6.37 10.95 49.79
CA ALA A 146 6.30 12.25 49.12
C ALA A 146 6.20 12.10 47.57
N PRO A 147 5.47 12.98 46.86
CA PRO A 147 5.38 12.93 45.40
C PRO A 147 6.71 13.31 44.76
N ALA A 148 7.47 12.32 44.27
CA ALA A 148 8.72 12.54 43.54
C ALA A 148 8.45 12.85 42.06
N ARG A 149 9.12 13.88 41.51
CA ARG A 149 9.15 14.12 40.05
C ARG A 149 9.89 12.97 39.38
N ILE A 150 9.51 12.66 38.13
CA ILE A 150 10.10 11.54 37.37
C ILE A 150 11.62 11.69 37.22
N SER A 151 12.13 12.93 37.20
CA SER A 151 13.55 13.29 37.17
C SER A 151 14.36 12.80 38.37
N ASP A 152 13.74 12.62 39.53
CA ASP A 152 14.45 12.43 40.80
C ASP A 152 14.60 10.93 41.16
N ARG A 153 14.14 10.04 40.28
CA ARG A 153 14.12 8.60 40.50
C ARG A 153 15.47 7.96 40.17
N VAL A 154 16.24 7.64 41.20
CA VAL A 154 17.54 6.94 41.05
C VAL A 154 17.31 5.45 40.74
N LYS A 155 17.97 4.94 39.69
CA LYS A 155 17.94 3.53 39.30
C LYS A 155 18.71 2.66 40.33
N LYS A 156 18.17 1.49 40.66
CA LYS A 156 18.89 0.47 41.45
C LYS A 156 19.98 -0.19 40.59
N ALA A 157 21.11 -0.51 41.22
CA ALA A 157 22.17 -1.28 40.58
C ALA A 157 21.67 -2.68 40.18
N PRO A 158 22.18 -3.26 39.07
CA PRO A 158 21.85 -4.62 38.66
C PRO A 158 22.33 -5.64 39.71
N LEU A 159 21.58 -6.73 39.86
CA LEU A 159 21.98 -7.86 40.69
C LEU A 159 23.22 -8.51 40.06
N LYS A 160 24.29 -8.67 40.84
CA LYS A 160 25.46 -9.44 40.42
C LYS A 160 25.05 -10.92 40.37
N THR A 161 25.08 -11.52 39.20
CA THR A 161 25.21 -12.98 39.01
C THR A 161 26.59 -13.44 39.48
#